data_AF-A0A850SD96-F1
#
_entry.id   AF-A0A850SD96-F1
#
_cell.length_a   1.000
_cell.length_b   1.000
_cell.length_c   1.000
_cell.angle_alpha   90.00
_cell.angle_beta   90.00
_cell.angle_gamma   90.00
#
_symmetry.space_group_name_H-M   'P 1'
#
loop_
_entity.id
_entity.type
_entity.pdbx_description
1 polymer ?
#
loop_
_entity_poly.entity_id
_entity_poly.type
_entity_poly.pdbx_seq_one_letter_code
_entity_poly.pdbx_strand_id
1 'polypeptide(L)' 'MESSRNTIKRMVWLCRAEDNIDKKVEILKSLNLLLPISKRIKLQSMFTRDYIESVLSRMEELEEENGQVAR' A
#
# COMPACT_ATOMS: atom_id res chain seq x y z
N MET A 1 -8.37 15.98 -12.61
CA MET A 1 -7.16 15.72 -11.79
C MET A 1 -7.46 14.50 -10.95
N GLU A 2 -6.83 13.36 -11.27
CA GLU A 2 -6.95 12.13 -10.49
C GLU A 2 -6.31 12.41 -9.11
N SER A 3 -7.12 12.47 -8.05
CA SER A 3 -6.59 12.72 -6.70
C SER A 3 -5.68 11.58 -6.28
N SER A 4 -4.54 11.86 -5.63
CA SER A 4 -3.58 10.84 -5.15
C SER A 4 -4.23 9.69 -4.36
N ARG A 5 -5.37 9.96 -3.69
CA ARG A 5 -6.22 8.96 -3.01
C ARG A 5 -6.74 7.85 -3.92
N ASN A 6 -7.09 8.16 -5.18
CA ASN A 6 -7.50 7.14 -6.15
C ASN A 6 -6.33 6.23 -6.54
N THR A 7 -5.09 6.74 -6.46
CA THR A 7 -3.90 6.00 -6.88
C THR A 7 -3.56 4.90 -5.88
N ILE A 8 -3.59 5.19 -4.57
CA ILE A 8 -3.29 4.18 -3.54
C ILE A 8 -4.35 3.08 -3.52
N LYS A 9 -5.64 3.43 -3.49
CA LYS A 9 -6.73 2.42 -3.54
C LYS A 9 -6.64 1.52 -4.77
N ARG A 10 -6.38 2.10 -5.94
CA ARG A 10 -6.21 1.33 -7.19
C ARG A 10 -5.00 0.41 -7.13
N MET A 11 -3.88 0.87 -6.58
CA MET A 11 -2.67 0.05 -6.47
C MET A 11 -2.80 -1.05 -5.41
N VAL A 12 -3.51 -0.81 -4.30
CA VAL A 12 -3.85 -1.86 -3.33
C VAL A 12 -4.71 -2.93 -3.99
N TRP A 13 -5.73 -2.52 -4.76
CA TRP A 13 -6.56 -3.46 -5.51
C TRP A 13 -5.74 -4.27 -6.52
N LEU A 14 -4.85 -3.63 -7.28
CA LEU A 14 -3.93 -4.32 -8.21
C LEU A 14 -3.02 -5.31 -7.48
N CYS A 15 -2.49 -4.94 -6.30
CA CYS A 15 -1.67 -5.84 -5.49
C CYS A 15 -2.48 -7.04 -5.00
N ARG A 16 -3.74 -6.87 -4.59
CA ARG A 16 -4.61 -7.98 -4.19
C ARG A 16 -4.95 -8.91 -5.35
N ALA A 17 -5.24 -8.36 -6.53
CA ALA A 17 -5.64 -9.10 -7.73
C ALA A 17 -4.49 -9.85 -8.43
N GLU A 18 -3.23 -9.44 -8.23
CA GLU A 18 -2.08 -10.18 -8.76
C GLU A 18 -1.89 -11.51 -8.01
N ASP A 19 -1.64 -12.62 -8.70
CA ASP A 19 -1.45 -13.93 -8.08
C ASP A 19 0.02 -14.28 -7.88
N ASN A 20 0.91 -13.71 -8.70
CA ASN A 20 2.34 -13.90 -8.59
C ASN A 20 2.88 -13.10 -7.39
N ILE A 21 3.46 -13.81 -6.42
CA ILE A 21 3.98 -13.20 -5.18
C ILE A 21 5.10 -12.19 -5.47
N ASP A 22 6.00 -12.47 -6.41
CA ASP A 22 7.10 -11.57 -6.74
C ASP A 22 6.57 -10.24 -7.28
N LYS A 23 5.57 -10.30 -8.17
CA LYS A 23 4.89 -9.10 -8.68
C LYS A 23 4.12 -8.35 -7.60
N LYS A 24 3.44 -9.06 -6.68
CA LYS A 24 2.82 -8.40 -5.50
C LYS A 24 3.86 -7.62 -4.70
N VAL A 25 5.05 -8.18 -4.50
CA VAL A 25 6.15 -7.51 -3.78
C VAL A 25 6.61 -6.24 -4.51
N GLU A 26 6.73 -6.27 -5.83
CA GLU A 26 7.08 -5.07 -6.62
C GLU A 26 6.02 -3.97 -6.51
N ILE A 27 4.73 -4.34 -6.61
CA ILE A 27 3.62 -3.40 -6.44
C ILE A 27 3.63 -2.83 -5.02
N LEU A 28 3.84 -3.66 -4.00
CA LEU A 28 3.90 -3.25 -2.59
C LEU A 28 5.05 -2.28 -2.30
N LYS A 29 6.24 -2.54 -2.87
CA LYS A 29 7.38 -1.62 -2.78
C LYS A 29 7.05 -0.26 -3.42
N SER A 30 6.40 -0.29 -4.57
CA SER A 30 5.98 0.92 -5.28
C SER A 30 4.94 1.72 -4.48
N LEU A 31 3.93 1.04 -3.92
CA LEU A 31 2.96 1.61 -2.98
C LEU A 31 3.65 2.27 -1.79
N ASN A 32 4.61 1.58 -1.17
CA ASN A 32 5.32 2.10 -0.01
C ASN A 32 6.12 3.37 -0.32
N LEU A 33 6.61 3.53 -1.55
CA LEU A 33 7.33 4.73 -1.97
C LEU A 33 6.42 5.95 -2.17
N LEU A 34 5.15 5.73 -2.49
CA LEU A 34 4.14 6.79 -2.63
C LEU A 34 3.73 7.40 -1.29
N LEU A 35 3.94 6.67 -0.19
CA LEU A 35 3.71 7.21 1.14
C LEU A 35 4.76 8.27 1.50
N PRO A 36 4.37 9.32 2.25
CA PRO A 36 5.31 10.25 2.87
C PRO A 36 6.38 9.47 3.65
N ILE A 37 7.62 9.97 3.67
CA ILE A 37 8.77 9.28 4.30
C ILE A 37 8.47 8.84 5.75
N SER A 38 7.75 9.67 6.51
CA SER A 38 7.35 9.40 7.90
C SER A 38 6.30 8.30 8.05
N LYS A 39 5.57 7.96 6.99
CA LYS A 39 4.51 6.93 6.96
C LYS A 39 4.91 5.67 6.20
N ARG A 40 6.13 5.61 5.65
CA ARG A 40 6.62 4.42 4.95
C ARG A 40 6.72 3.24 5.92
N ILE A 41 6.18 2.11 5.49
CA ILE A 41 6.22 0.86 6.24
C ILE A 41 7.60 0.23 6.05
N LYS A 42 8.22 -0.21 7.15
CA LYS A 42 9.46 -0.97 7.08
C LYS A 42 9.17 -2.36 6.55
N LEU A 43 9.54 -2.60 5.29
CA LEU A 43 9.36 -3.90 4.66
C LEU A 43 10.39 -4.90 5.21
N GLN A 44 9.92 -6.11 5.52
CA GLN A 44 10.80 -7.22 5.90
C GLN A 44 11.43 -7.88 4.66
N SER A 45 12.47 -8.69 4.87
CA SER A 45 13.17 -9.37 3.77
C SER A 45 12.38 -10.54 3.16
N MET A 46 11.50 -11.18 3.94
CA MET A 46 10.71 -12.33 3.52
C MET A 46 9.23 -11.96 3.34
N PHE A 47 8.67 -12.13 2.15
CA PHE A 47 7.28 -11.81 1.89
C PHE A 47 6.43 -13.08 1.86
N THR A 48 5.56 -13.23 2.86
CA THR A 48 4.48 -14.21 2.83
C THR A 48 3.19 -13.56 2.35
N ARG A 49 2.22 -14.35 1.89
CA ARG A 49 0.90 -13.84 1.48
C ARG A 49 0.23 -13.06 2.62
N ASP A 50 0.27 -13.59 3.84
CA ASP A 50 -0.33 -12.96 5.02
C ASP A 50 0.37 -11.65 5.41
N TYR A 51 1.69 -11.58 5.25
CA TYR A 51 2.44 -10.36 5.47
C TYR A 51 2.06 -9.28 4.45
N ILE A 52 1.98 -9.65 3.17
CA ILE A 52 1.57 -8.72 2.11
C ILE A 52 0.18 -8.15 2.44
N GLU A 53 -0.78 -9.00 2.82
CA GLU A 53 -2.13 -8.54 3.15
C GLU A 53 -2.12 -7.60 4.37
N SER A 54 -1.36 -7.94 5.42
CA SER A 54 -1.23 -7.10 6.61
C SER A 54 -0.68 -5.70 6.29
N VAL A 55 0.32 -5.63 5.40
CA VAL A 55 0.89 -4.35 4.95
C VAL A 55 -0.14 -3.57 4.13
N LEU A 56 -0.88 -4.22 3.23
CA LEU A 56 -1.92 -3.57 2.42
C LEU A 56 -3.04 -3.00 3.29
N SER A 57 -3.53 -3.75 4.28
CA SER A 57 -4.52 -3.24 5.25
C SER A 57 -4.00 -2.02 6.00
N ARG A 58 -2.74 -2.03 6.45
CA ARG A 58 -2.16 -0.87 7.14
C ARG A 58 -2.04 0.35 6.22
N MET A 59 -1.75 0.15 4.93
CA MET A 59 -1.71 1.25 3.95
C MET A 59 -3.08 1.87 3.73
N GLU A 60 -4.15 1.06 3.71
CA GLU A 60 -5.54 1.56 3.64
C GLU A 60 -5.90 2.39 4.88
N GLU A 61 -5.56 1.92 6.08
CA GLU A 61 -5.77 2.67 7.34
C GLU A 61 -5.03 4.02 7.34
N LEU A 62 -3.76 4.04 6.91
CA LEU A 62 -2.95 5.27 6.85
C LEU A 62 -3.54 6.31 5.90
N GLU A 63 -4.20 5.88 4.82
CA GLU A 63 -4.94 6.75 3.91
C GLU A 63 -6.24 7.29 4.52
N GLU A 64 -6.96 6.48 5.31
CA GLU A 64 -8.14 6.93 6.04
C GLU A 64 -7.77 7.95 7.13
N GLU A 65 -6.69 7.69 7.88
CA GLU A 65 -6.12 8.64 8.86
C GLU A 65 -5.72 9.96 8.19
N ASN A 66 -5.12 9.93 6.98
CA ASN A 66 -4.81 11.13 6.21
C ASN A 66 -6.06 11.89 5.73
N GLY A 67 -7.17 11.18 5.48
CA GLY A 67 -8.45 11.77 5.10
C GLY A 67 -9.17 12.49 6.24
N GLN A 68 -8.83 12.19 7.50
CA GLN A 68 -9.43 12.80 8.68
C GLN A 68 -8.77 14.12 9.11
N VAL A 69 -7.60 14.47 8.57
CA VAL A 69 -6.87 15.73 8.90
C VAL A 69 -7.37 16.92 8.04
N ALA A 70 -8.37 16.72 7.18
CA ALA A 70 -8.98 17.77 6.35
C ALA A 70 -10.43 18.06 6.75
N ARG A 71 -10.72 18.20 8.04
CA ARG A 71 -11.96 18.80 8.56
C ARG A 71 -11.64 19.88 9.57
#